data_AF-A0A087U6E7-F1
#
_entry.id   AF-A0A087U6E7-F1
#
_cell.length_a   1.000
_cell.length_b   1.000
_cell.length_c   1.000
_cell.angle_alpha   90.00
_cell.angle_beta   90.00
_cell.angle_gamma   90.00
#
_symmetry.space_group_name_H-M   'P 1'
#
loop_
_entity.id
_entity.type
_entity.pdbx_description
1 polymer ?
#
loop_
_entity_poly.entity_id
_entity_poly.type
_entity_poly.pdbx_seq_one_letter_code
_entity_poly.pdbx_strand_id
1 'polypeptide(L)' 'MAWSAYSPDFNTIENLWDALGRAVSSRFPPPATLIKLETALQEEWRLLNSAVDDHLIESMVTSYNLTLDDVSV' A
#
# COMPACT_ATOMS: atom_id res chain seq x y z
N MET A 1 -3.52 -18.04 -22.03
CA MET A 1 -3.82 -17.80 -20.61
C MET A 1 -3.37 -16.39 -20.27
N ALA A 2 -4.22 -15.40 -20.56
CA ALA A 2 -3.95 -14.02 -20.18
C ALA A 2 -4.41 -13.88 -18.72
N TRP A 3 -3.47 -14.05 -17.79
CA TRP A 3 -3.66 -13.58 -16.42
C TRP A 3 -4.04 -12.11 -16.53
N SER A 4 -5.24 -11.76 -16.08
CA SER A 4 -5.88 -10.49 -16.34
C SER A 4 -5.04 -9.34 -15.79
N ALA A 5 -4.38 -8.64 -16.70
CA ALA A 5 -3.67 -7.37 -16.55
C ALA A 5 -4.60 -6.18 -16.18
N TYR A 6 -5.73 -6.43 -15.52
CA TYR A 6 -6.83 -5.48 -15.31
C TYR A 6 -7.44 -5.56 -13.90
N SER A 7 -6.71 -6.08 -12.92
CA SER A 7 -7.04 -5.78 -11.52
C SER A 7 -6.18 -4.56 -11.13
N PRO A 8 -6.79 -3.40 -10.86
CA PRO A 8 -6.07 -2.27 -10.26
C PRO A 8 -5.33 -2.70 -8.99
N ASP A 9 -5.82 -3.75 -8.35
CA ASP A 9 -5.29 -4.35 -7.13
C ASP A 9 -4.01 -5.19 -7.35
N PHE A 10 -3.76 -5.69 -8.57
CA PHE A 10 -2.51 -6.41 -8.87
C PHE A 10 -1.32 -5.47 -9.15
N ASN A 11 -1.60 -4.22 -9.53
CA ASN A 11 -0.59 -3.17 -9.59
C ASN A 11 -0.25 -2.61 -8.19
N THR A 12 -1.07 -2.91 -7.18
CA THR A 12 -0.83 -2.45 -5.81
C THR A 12 0.41 -3.10 -5.21
N ILE A 13 0.68 -4.38 -5.49
CA ILE A 13 1.88 -5.07 -4.96
C ILE A 13 3.15 -4.52 -5.62
N GLU A 14 3.16 -4.35 -6.95
CA GLU A 14 4.32 -3.76 -7.65
C GLU A 14 4.54 -2.31 -7.24
N ASN A 15 3.48 -1.51 -7.13
CA ASN A 15 3.53 -0.14 -6.64
C ASN A 15 3.97 -0.06 -5.17
N LEU A 16 3.58 -1.03 -4.33
CA LEU A 16 4.01 -1.12 -2.93
C LEU A 16 5.51 -1.42 -2.83
N TRP A 17 6.03 -2.33 -3.66
CA TRP A 17 7.46 -2.62 -3.72
C TRP A 17 8.27 -1.43 -4.24
N ASP A 18 7.76 -0.73 -5.26
CA ASP A 18 8.39 0.48 -5.79
C ASP A 18 8.38 1.62 -4.77
N ALA A 19 7.26 1.84 -4.07
CA ALA A 19 7.15 2.81 -2.98
C ALA A 19 8.10 2.48 -1.81
N LEU A 20 8.18 1.20 -1.42
CA LEU A 20 9.10 0.74 -0.39
C LEU A 20 10.56 0.97 -0.79
N GLY A 21 10.93 0.63 -2.03
CA GLY A 21 12.28 0.84 -2.56
C GLY A 21 12.67 2.32 -2.57
N ARG A 22 11.75 3.21 -2.96
CA ARG A 22 11.95 4.66 -2.91
C ARG A 22 12.09 5.16 -1.47
N ALA A 23 11.22 4.71 -0.55
CA ALA A 23 11.24 5.11 0.85
C ALA A 23 12.57 4.76 1.52
N VAL A 24 13.02 3.51 1.37
CA VAL A 24 14.30 3.04 1.90
C VAL A 24 15.49 3.78 1.27
N SER A 25 15.44 4.06 -0.03
CA SER A 25 16.51 4.82 -0.73
C SER A 25 16.55 6.29 -0.32
N SER A 26 15.41 6.87 0.05
CA SER A 26 15.30 8.26 0.49
C SER A 26 15.68 8.49 1.96
N ARG A 27 15.89 7.42 2.74
CA ARG A 27 16.23 7.53 4.15
C ARG A 27 17.57 8.20 4.36
N PHE A 28 17.58 9.12 5.33
CA PHE A 28 18.78 9.79 5.80
C PHE A 28 18.92 9.65 7.32
N PRO A 29 20.06 9.15 7.84
CA PRO A 29 21.24 8.68 7.11
C PRO A 29 21.00 7.34 6.40
N PRO A 30 21.73 7.05 5.30
CA PRO A 30 21.62 5.77 4.60
C PRO A 30 21.89 4.61 5.57
N PRO A 31 21.14 3.51 5.49
CA PRO A 31 21.39 2.33 6.30
C PRO A 31 22.76 1.73 5.97
N ALA A 32 23.74 2.00 6.83
CA ALA A 32 25.14 1.60 6.64
C ALA A 32 25.43 0.13 7.03
N THR A 33 24.47 -0.57 7.63
CA THR A 33 24.61 -1.97 8.05
C THR A 33 23.35 -2.76 7.70
N LEU A 34 23.50 -4.07 7.50
CA LEU A 34 22.38 -4.97 7.17
C LEU A 34 21.26 -4.88 8.20
N ILE A 35 21.61 -4.81 9.49
CA ILE A 35 20.62 -4.66 10.58
C ILE A 35 19.84 -3.37 10.44
N LYS A 36 20.51 -2.24 10.13
CA LYS A 36 19.82 -0.95 9.93
C LYS A 36 18.96 -0.95 8.68
N LEU A 37 19.36 -1.67 7.64
CA LEU A 37 18.56 -1.85 6.43
C LEU A 37 17.30 -2.68 6.73
N GLU A 38 17.43 -3.78 7.47
CA GLU A 38 16.31 -4.63 7.88
C GLU A 38 15.32 -3.85 8.76
N THR A 39 15.80 -3.13 9.76
CA THR A 39 14.95 -2.26 10.59
C THR A 39 14.28 -1.16 9.78
N ALA A 40 15.00 -0.56 8.82
CA ALA A 40 14.43 0.46 7.94
C ALA A 40 13.32 -0.11 7.05
N LEU A 41 13.54 -1.29 6.48
CA LEU A 41 12.56 -1.96 5.64
C LEU A 41 11.29 -2.29 6.43
N GLN A 42 11.43 -2.80 7.66
CA GLN A 42 10.31 -3.13 8.55
C GLN A 42 9.50 -1.87 8.93
N GLU A 43 10.17 -0.77 9.24
CA GLU A 43 9.50 0.47 9.63
C GLU A 43 8.75 1.10 8.44
N GLU A 44 9.39 1.22 7.27
CA GLU A 44 8.74 1.73 6.05
C GLU A 44 7.58 0.83 5.61
N TRP A 45 7.76 -0.50 5.72
CA TRP A 45 6.70 -1.46 5.43
C TRP A 45 5.49 -1.27 6.35
N ARG A 46 5.71 -1.05 7.65
CA ARG A 46 4.64 -0.82 8.61
C ARG A 46 3.85 0.47 8.32
N LEU A 47 4.55 1.52 7.91
CA LEU A 47 3.93 2.79 7.52
C LEU A 47 3.09 2.65 6.25
N LEU A 48 3.62 1.97 5.23
CA LEU A 48 2.90 1.70 3.98
C LEU A 48 1.68 0.81 4.22
N ASN A 49 1.80 -0.26 5.02
CA ASN A 49 0.68 -1.15 5.31
C ASN A 49 -0.42 -0.42 6.07
N SER A 50 -0.08 0.44 7.04
CA SER A 50 -1.07 1.25 7.75
C SER A 50 -1.85 2.16 6.79
N ALA A 51 -1.16 2.83 5.87
CA ALA A 51 -1.83 3.70 4.89
C ALA A 51 -2.70 2.92 3.91
N VAL A 52 -2.28 1.72 3.49
CA VAL A 52 -3.07 0.84 2.62
C VAL A 52 -4.27 0.26 3.36
N ASP A 53 -4.11 -0.15 4.62
CA ASP A 53 -5.20 -0.63 5.47
C ASP A 53 -6.25 0.47 5.66
N ASP A 54 -5.83 1.69 5.99
CA ASP A 54 -6.73 2.85 6.16
C ASP A 54 -7.47 3.18 4.86
N HIS A 55 -6.75 3.25 3.72
CA HIS A 55 -7.39 3.54 2.43
C HIS A 55 -8.30 2.42 1.93
N LEU A 56 -7.97 1.15 2.20
CA LEU A 56 -8.81 0.01 1.84
C LEU A 56 -10.10 0.05 2.66
N ILE A 57 -10.00 0.31 3.96
CA ILE A 57 -11.15 0.44 4.86
C ILE A 57 -12.02 1.63 4.42
N GLU A 58 -11.42 2.80 4.15
CA GLU A 58 -12.15 3.98 3.66
C GLU A 58 -12.84 3.72 2.32
N SER A 59 -12.18 3.05 1.38
CA SER A 59 -12.74 2.70 0.07
C SER A 59 -13.89 1.71 0.20
N MET A 60 -13.76 0.69 1.07
CA MET A 60 -14.82 -0.26 1.35
C MET A 60 -16.02 0.40 2.04
N VAL A 61 -15.79 1.26 3.02
CA VAL A 61 -16.85 2.02 3.73
C VAL A 61 -17.56 2.99 2.77
N THR A 62 -16.81 3.70 1.93
CA THR A 62 -17.36 4.65 0.95
C THR A 62 -18.21 3.93 -0.11
N SER A 63 -17.73 2.79 -0.60
CA SER A 63 -18.48 1.94 -1.53
C SER A 63 -19.79 1.43 -0.90
N TYR A 64 -19.75 0.96 0.35
CA TYR A 64 -20.94 0.52 1.07
C TYR A 64 -21.97 1.64 1.24
N ASN A 65 -21.52 2.85 1.60
CA ASN A 65 -22.41 4.01 1.76
C ASN A 65 -23.06 4.43 0.44
N LEU A 66 -22.29 4.45 -0.67
CA LEU A 66 -22.83 4.73 -2.01
C LEU A 66 -23.91 3.73 -2.44
N THR A 67 -23.79 2.46 -2.07
CA THR A 67 -24.82 1.45 -2.36
C THR A 67 -26.04 1.52 -1.44
N LEU A 68 -25.93 2.15 -0.27
CA LEU A 68 -27.05 2.34 0.66
C LEU A 68 -27.90 3.56 0.29
N ASP A 69 -27.27 4.63 -0.20
CA ASP A 69 -27.95 5.83 -0.70
C ASP A 69 -28.71 5.56 -2.02
N ASP A 70 -28.28 4.61 -2.85
CA ASP A 70 -28.97 4.21 -4.09
C ASP A 70 -30.24 3.36 -3.85
N VAL A 71 -30.36 2.70 -2.68
CA VAL A 71 -31.49 1.82 -2.32
C VAL A 71 -32.58 2.53 -1.51
N SER A 72 -32.38 3.80 -1.14
CA SER A 72 -33.36 4.59 -0.35
C SER A 72 -34.34 5.44 -1.21
N VAL A 73 -34.73 4.99 -2.40
CA VAL A 73 -35.85 5.57 -3.19
C VAL A 73 -37.14 4.78 -2.98
#